data_AF-A0A3M1DD77-F1
#
_entry.id   AF-A0A3M1DD77-F1
#
_cell.length_a   1.000
_cell.length_b   1.000
_cell.length_c   1.000
_cell.angle_alpha   90.00
_cell.angle_beta   90.00
_cell.angle_gamma   90.00
#
_symmetry.space_group_name_H-M   'P 1'
#
loop_
_entity.id
_entity.type
_entity.pdbx_description
1 polymer ?
#
loop_
_entity_poly.entity_id
_entity_poly.type
_entity_poly.pdbx_seq_one_letter_code
_entity_poly.pdbx_strand_id
1 'polypeptide(L)' 'MERIAKKAAGGARVAEPAKEALREAAQEFLAQLSADAWSVAQNANRRTILKQDVLLAQKLRR' A
#
# COMPACT_ATOMS: atom_id res chain seq x y z
N MET A 1 -3.13 -6.76 -11.46
CA MET A 1 -4.27 -5.90 -11.07
C MET A 1 -5.64 -6.48 -11.32
N GLU A 2 -5.85 -7.28 -12.37
CA GLU A 2 -7.20 -7.78 -12.71
C GLU A 2 -7.91 -8.54 -11.57
N ARG A 3 -7.21 -9.42 -10.84
CA ARG A 3 -7.78 -10.13 -9.68
C ARG A 3 -8.18 -9.19 -8.53
N ILE A 4 -7.34 -8.20 -8.24
CA ILE A 4 -7.58 -7.21 -7.16
C ILE A 4 -8.76 -6.32 -7.53
N ALA A 5 -8.75 -5.79 -8.76
CA ALA A 5 -9.79 -4.90 -9.26
C ALA A 5 -11.15 -5.60 -9.35
N LYS A 6 -11.21 -6.85 -9.85
CA LYS A 6 -12.44 -7.65 -9.86
C LYS A 6 -12.99 -7.91 -8.45
N LYS A 7 -12.11 -8.21 -7.49
CA LYS A 7 -12.49 -8.46 -6.10
C LYS A 7 -12.98 -7.19 -5.40
N ALA A 8 -12.34 -6.05 -5.63
CA ALA A 8 -12.68 -4.78 -5.02
C ALA A 8 -13.92 -4.12 -5.67
N ALA A 9 -14.06 -4.22 -6.99
CA ALA A 9 -15.14 -3.59 -7.74
C ALA A 9 -16.35 -4.51 -7.97
N GLY A 10 -16.45 -5.63 -7.24
CA GLY A 10 -17.64 -6.50 -7.25
C GLY A 10 -17.98 -7.11 -8.61
N GLY A 11 -16.98 -7.44 -9.44
CA GLY A 11 -17.19 -8.01 -10.78
C GLY A 11 -17.28 -6.98 -11.92
N ALA A 12 -17.04 -5.70 -11.67
CA ALA A 12 -16.96 -4.69 -12.73
C ALA A 12 -15.88 -5.04 -13.79
N ARG A 13 -16.19 -4.75 -15.06
CA ARG A 13 -15.18 -4.77 -16.14
C ARG A 13 -14.29 -3.54 -15.99
N VAL A 14 -13.00 -3.76 -15.80
CA VAL A 14 -12.01 -2.68 -15.69
C VAL A 14 -11.23 -2.62 -16.99
N ALA A 15 -11.30 -1.47 -17.67
CA ALA A 15 -10.57 -1.23 -18.91
C ALA A 15 -9.06 -1.28 -18.67
N GLU A 16 -8.27 -1.66 -19.68
CA GLU A 16 -6.82 -1.81 -19.53
C GLU A 16 -6.12 -0.51 -19.05
N PRO A 17 -6.44 0.69 -19.57
CA PRO A 17 -5.85 1.93 -19.06
C PRO A 17 -6.16 2.20 -17.59
N ALA A 18 -7.37 1.84 -17.14
CA ALA A 18 -7.74 1.97 -15.74
C ALA A 18 -7.00 0.96 -14.85
N LYS A 19 -6.69 -0.24 -15.35
CA LYS A 19 -5.84 -1.20 -14.63
C LYS A 19 -4.43 -0.63 -14.44
N GLU A 20 -3.90 0.09 -15.42
CA GLU A 20 -2.58 0.72 -15.35
C GLU A 20 -2.56 1.86 -14.34
N ALA A 21 -3.51 2.78 -14.41
CA ALA A 21 -3.64 3.86 -13.42
C ALA A 21 -3.76 3.32 -11.99
N LEU A 22 -4.48 2.21 -11.80
CA LEU A 22 -4.56 1.54 -10.50
C LEU A 22 -3.21 0.94 -10.05
N ARG A 23 -2.37 0.45 -10.98
CA ARG A 23 -1.02 -0.04 -10.64
C ARG A 23 -0.17 1.10 -10.10
N GLU A 24 -0.15 2.22 -10.81
CA GLU A 24 0.64 3.40 -10.45
C GLU A 24 0.19 3.94 -9.09
N ALA A 25 -1.12 4.12 -8.88
CA ALA A 25 -1.66 4.57 -7.61
C ALA A 25 -1.35 3.60 -6.45
N ALA A 26 -1.40 2.28 -6.71
CA ALA A 26 -1.05 1.29 -5.71
C ALA A 26 0.45 1.33 -5.36
N GLN A 27 1.32 1.52 -6.35
CA GLN A 27 2.76 1.65 -6.12
C GLN A 27 3.08 2.90 -5.30
N GLU A 28 2.48 4.04 -5.63
CA GLU A 28 2.66 5.27 -4.88
C GLU A 28 2.19 5.13 -3.43
N PHE A 29 1.00 4.57 -3.23
CA PHE A 29 0.49 4.29 -1.88
C PHE A 29 1.45 3.40 -1.07
N LEU A 30 1.96 2.32 -1.67
CA LEU A 30 2.89 1.41 -1.02
C LEU A 30 4.25 2.08 -0.73
N ALA A 31 4.73 2.94 -1.61
CA ALA A 31 5.98 3.68 -1.40
C ALA A 31 5.85 4.61 -0.18
N GLN A 32 4.76 5.35 -0.09
CA GLN A 32 4.53 6.24 1.04
C GLN A 32 4.29 5.46 2.34
N LEU A 33 3.51 4.35 2.30
CA LEU A 33 3.32 3.49 3.48
C LEU A 33 4.65 2.89 3.96
N SER A 34 5.55 2.55 3.03
CA SER A 34 6.88 2.04 3.35
C SER A 34 7.75 3.10 4.02
N ALA A 35 7.66 4.37 3.59
CA ALA A 35 8.35 5.49 4.22
C ALA A 35 7.86 5.71 5.68
N ASP A 36 6.55 5.62 5.90
CA ASP A 36 5.99 5.76 7.25
C ASP A 36 6.38 4.58 8.16
N ALA A 37 6.31 3.35 7.64
CA ALA A 37 6.75 2.16 8.36
C ALA A 37 8.26 2.22 8.68
N TRP A 38 9.06 2.80 7.78
CA TRP A 38 10.47 3.06 8.04
C TRP A 38 10.67 4.04 9.19
N SER A 39 9.92 5.15 9.23
CA SER A 39 9.97 6.10 10.34
C SER A 39 9.64 5.44 11.68
N VAL A 40 8.61 4.58 11.71
CA VAL A 40 8.26 3.80 12.91
C VAL A 40 9.40 2.87 13.34
N ALA A 41 10.02 2.16 12.40
CA ALA A 41 11.16 1.28 12.69
C ALA A 41 12.37 2.07 13.23
N GLN A 42 12.66 3.24 12.67
CA GLN A 42 13.72 4.14 13.13
C GLN A 42 13.47 4.65 14.54
N ASN A 43 12.24 5.06 14.86
CA ASN A 43 11.86 5.48 16.21
C ASN A 43 12.02 4.35 17.25
N ALA A 44 11.94 3.09 16.80
CA ALA A 44 12.23 1.91 17.60
C ALA A 44 13.71 1.47 17.56
N ASN A 45 14.63 2.29 17.05
CA ASN A 45 16.06 2.01 16.87
C ASN A 45 16.36 0.73 16.06
N ARG A 46 15.50 0.37 15.10
CA ARG A 46 15.69 -0.79 14.22
C ARG A 46 16.03 -0.36 12.80
N ARG A 47 16.83 -1.19 12.10
CA ARG A 47 17.17 -1.03 10.68
C ARG A 47 16.37 -1.96 9.75
N THR A 48 15.40 -2.68 10.29
CA THR A 48 14.54 -3.61 9.56
C THR A 48 13.09 -3.29 9.85
N ILE A 49 12.31 -3.07 8.79
CA ILE A 49 10.85 -2.90 8.87
C ILE A 49 10.24 -4.25 9.24
N LEU A 50 9.52 -4.29 10.35
CA LEU A 50 8.79 -5.46 10.82
C LEU A 50 7.28 -5.28 10.60
N LYS A 51 6.54 -6.38 10.73
CA LYS A 51 5.08 -6.40 10.57
C LYS A 51 4.39 -5.33 11.43
N GLN A 52 4.79 -5.16 12.69
CA GLN A 52 4.18 -4.14 13.56
C GLN A 52 4.35 -2.71 13.06
N ASP A 53 5.44 -2.41 12.33
CA ASP A 53 5.71 -1.07 11.83
C ASP A 53 4.74 -0.70 10.72
N VAL A 54 4.50 -1.64 9.81
CA VAL A 54 3.51 -1.48 8.73
C VAL A 54 2.11 -1.32 9.30
N LEU A 55 1.74 -2.12 10.30
CA LEU A 55 0.43 -2.03 10.94
C LEU A 55 0.24 -0.72 11.71
N LEU A 56 1.29 -0.22 12.36
CA LEU A 56 1.24 1.07 13.06
C LEU A 56 1.19 2.23 12.06
N ALA A 57 2.03 2.22 11.03
CA ALA A 57 2.02 3.22 9.96
C ALA A 57 0.63 3.33 9.30
N GLN A 58 -0.02 2.20 9.04
CA GLN A 58 -1.38 2.18 8.50
C GLN A 58 -2.40 2.85 9.44
N LYS A 59 -2.25 2.71 10.77
CA LYS A 59 -3.13 3.34 11.76
C LYS A 59 -2.87 4.85 11.90
N LEU A 60 -1.64 5.30 11.67
CA LEU A 60 -1.26 6.72 11.79
C LEU A 60 -1.75 7.56 10.59
N ARG A 61 -1.99 6.94 9.42
CA ARG A 61 -2.54 7.58 8.21
C ARG A 61 -4.06 7.87 8.26
N ARG A 62 -4.74 7.58 9.38
CA ARG A 62 -6.20 7.60 9.46
C ARG A 62 -6.79 8.99 9.64
#